data_AF-A0A1Z9S077-F1
#
_entry.id   AF-A0A1Z9S077-F1
#
_cell.length_a   1.000
_cell.length_b   1.000
_cell.length_c   1.000
_cell.angle_alpha   90.00
_cell.angle_beta   90.00
_cell.angle_gamma   90.00
#
_symmetry.space_group_name_H-M   'P 1'
#
loop_
_entity.id
_entity.type
_entity.pdbx_description
1 polymer ?
#
loop_
_entity_poly.entity_id
_entity_poly.type
_entity_poly.pdbx_seq_one_letter_code
_entity_poly.pdbx_strand_id
1 'polypeptide(L)'
;MSLSDDQLRRLLDGEIDAGELADDRVMASIADRVFGVKVDPAVRPVKPRDADAIGQSPIAPGLNEPEMLVEIIPGGVTPLPAPLDAPPSVVPPLDTPAAVKRSRKGLILLGGLGLAIALYNVFMGLGEFIPTCDPSVHVSCGQALKLNWYDAYRTSEHVAWGETGVWGIPDMVATGASALLMLFGFRKR
;
A
#
# COMPACT_ATOMS: atom_id res chain seq x y z
N MET A 1 23.56 30.84 -4.35
CA MET A 1 23.74 31.44 -5.69
C MET A 1 22.97 30.55 -6.65
N SER A 2 21.92 31.08 -7.28
CA SER A 2 21.09 30.35 -8.24
C SER A 2 21.80 30.29 -9.59
N LEU A 3 21.81 29.11 -10.21
CA LEU A 3 22.26 28.93 -11.59
C LEU A 3 21.41 29.81 -12.51
N SER A 4 22.04 30.47 -13.48
CA SER A 4 21.33 31.28 -14.47
C SER A 4 20.66 30.37 -15.50
N ASP A 5 19.43 30.68 -15.90
CA ASP A 5 18.63 29.86 -16.84
C ASP A 5 19.34 29.61 -18.17
N ASP A 6 20.23 30.51 -18.57
CA ASP A 6 21.05 30.38 -19.78
C ASP A 6 22.12 29.28 -19.66
N GLN A 7 22.65 29.03 -18.45
CA GLN A 7 23.55 27.90 -18.21
C GLN A 7 22.79 26.57 -18.20
N LEU A 8 21.52 26.58 -17.75
CA LEU A 8 20.65 25.40 -17.79
C LEU A 8 20.25 25.03 -19.22
N ARG A 9 20.05 26.02 -20.09
CA ARG A 9 19.80 25.80 -21.52
C ARG A 9 21.00 25.21 -22.24
N ARG A 10 22.21 25.71 -21.97
CA ARG A 10 23.45 25.16 -22.55
C ARG A 10 23.74 23.71 -22.13
N LEU A 11 23.36 23.33 -20.90
CA LEU A 11 23.40 21.94 -20.41
C LEU A 11 22.48 21.00 -21.20
N LEU A 12 21.35 21.50 -21.68
CA LEU A 12 20.35 20.73 -22.43
C LEU A 12 20.67 20.64 -23.93
N ASP A 13 21.44 21.61 -24.45
CA ASP A 13 21.84 21.67 -25.87
C ASP A 13 23.13 20.88 -26.18
N GLY A 14 23.80 20.31 -25.18
CA GLY A 14 24.91 19.36 -25.35
C GLY A 14 26.27 20.00 -25.67
N GLU A 15 26.42 21.31 -25.44
CA GLU A 15 27.59 22.10 -25.81
C GLU A 15 28.46 22.44 -24.58
N ILE A 16 28.95 21.43 -23.85
CA ILE A 16 29.87 21.65 -22.72
C ILE A 16 31.20 20.90 -22.90
N ASP A 17 32.29 21.65 -22.77
CA ASP A 17 33.66 21.15 -22.75
C ASP A 17 33.96 20.45 -21.41
N ALA A 18 34.56 19.26 -21.47
CA ALA A 18 34.76 18.36 -20.33
C ALA A 18 35.64 18.97 -19.21
N GLY A 19 36.36 20.06 -19.51
CA GLY A 19 37.16 20.80 -18.54
C GLY A 19 36.35 21.63 -17.54
N GLU A 20 35.17 22.15 -17.90
CA GLU A 20 34.34 22.97 -17.00
C GLU A 20 33.37 22.12 -16.12
N LEU A 21 33.17 20.85 -16.46
CA LEU A 21 32.34 19.92 -15.69
C LEU A 21 33.00 19.40 -14.40
N ALA A 22 34.32 19.55 -14.26
CA ALA A 22 35.08 19.02 -13.14
C ALA A 22 35.04 19.90 -11.87
N ASP A 23 34.64 21.17 -12.01
CA ASP A 23 34.71 22.16 -10.93
C ASP A 23 33.43 22.23 -10.07
N ASP A 24 32.32 21.62 -10.53
CA ASP A 24 31.07 21.60 -9.79
C ASP A 24 30.55 20.17 -9.53
N ARG A 25 30.53 19.79 -8.25
CA ARG A 25 30.09 18.49 -7.75
C ARG A 25 28.62 18.19 -8.07
N VAL A 26 27.80 19.22 -8.26
CA VAL A 26 26.38 19.06 -8.59
C VAL A 26 26.20 18.70 -10.07
N MET A 27 26.98 19.32 -10.96
CA MET A 27 26.97 19.05 -12.41
C MET A 27 27.37 17.60 -12.73
N ALA A 28 28.44 17.10 -12.08
CA ALA A 28 28.87 15.71 -12.23
C ALA A 28 27.79 14.71 -11.82
N SER A 29 27.03 15.01 -10.75
CA SER A 29 25.96 14.13 -10.26
C SER A 29 24.72 14.11 -11.14
N ILE A 30 24.44 15.20 -11.87
CA ILE A 30 23.31 15.30 -12.79
C ILE A 30 23.66 14.63 -14.12
N ALA A 31 24.88 14.84 -14.63
CA ALA A 31 25.34 14.22 -15.87
C ALA A 31 25.40 12.68 -15.78
N ASP A 32 25.83 12.13 -14.63
CA ASP A 32 25.84 10.67 -14.38
C ASP A 32 24.41 10.08 -14.41
N ARG A 33 23.43 10.79 -13.83
CA ARG A 33 22.03 10.34 -13.78
C ARG A 33 21.27 10.54 -15.08
N VAL A 34 21.56 11.60 -15.84
CA VAL A 34 20.81 11.98 -17.04
C VAL A 34 21.39 11.36 -18.31
N PHE A 35 22.72 11.32 -18.43
CA PHE A 35 23.38 10.86 -19.67
C PHE A 35 24.04 9.48 -19.54
N GLY A 36 24.10 8.89 -18.34
CA GLY A 36 24.65 7.54 -18.14
C GLY A 36 26.11 7.39 -18.61
N VAL A 37 26.83 8.50 -18.73
CA VAL A 37 28.24 8.52 -19.15
C VAL A 37 29.07 8.04 -17.97
N LYS A 38 29.57 6.82 -18.06
CA LYS A 38 30.52 6.24 -17.11
C LYS A 38 31.82 7.05 -17.16
N VAL A 39 31.94 8.04 -16.29
CA VAL A 39 33.22 8.69 -16.00
C VAL A 39 34.09 7.70 -15.21
N ASP A 40 35.37 7.64 -15.56
CA ASP A 40 36.37 6.66 -15.11
C ASP A 40 36.31 6.27 -13.61
N PRO A 41 36.62 5.01 -13.26
CA PRO A 41 36.38 4.40 -11.95
C PRO A 41 37.35 4.84 -10.83
N ALA A 42 38.08 5.95 -11.03
CA ALA A 42 39.10 6.42 -10.09
C ALA A 42 38.53 7.16 -8.87
N VAL A 43 37.24 7.49 -8.85
CA VAL A 43 36.59 8.18 -7.72
C VAL A 43 35.38 7.37 -7.27
N ARG A 44 35.64 6.37 -6.43
CA ARG A 44 34.57 5.63 -5.73
C ARG A 44 33.93 6.54 -4.68
N PRO A 45 32.63 6.83 -4.75
CA PRO A 45 31.94 7.51 -3.66
C PRO A 45 31.78 6.55 -2.49
N VAL A 46 32.44 6.85 -1.37
CA VAL A 46 32.28 6.11 -0.11
C VAL A 46 30.85 6.31 0.38
N LYS A 47 30.15 5.20 0.62
CA LYS A 47 28.79 5.19 1.14
C LYS A 47 28.81 5.69 2.59
N PRO A 48 27.90 6.58 3.02
CA PRO A 48 27.86 7.11 4.40
C PRO A 48 27.65 6.06 5.51
N ARG A 49 27.48 4.78 5.14
CA ARG A 49 27.38 3.67 6.10
C ARG A 49 28.74 3.11 6.53
N ASP A 50 29.81 3.48 5.83
CA ASP A 50 31.17 2.95 6.03
C ASP A 50 32.13 3.99 6.66
N ALA A 51 31.64 5.18 7.05
CA ALA A 51 32.45 6.24 7.66
C ALA A 51 32.65 6.06 9.18
N ASP A 52 31.86 5.22 9.84
CA ASP A 52 31.95 4.95 11.29
C ASP A 52 32.73 3.67 11.64
N ALA A 53 33.41 3.06 10.66
CA ALA A 53 34.14 1.80 10.86
C ALA A 53 35.65 1.99 11.13
N ILE A 54 36.03 3.01 11.90
CA ILE A 54 37.41 3.15 12.43
C ILE A 54 37.33 3.40 13.94
N GLY A 55 37.03 2.34 14.70
CA GLY A 55 37.11 2.40 16.16
C GLY A 55 36.44 1.23 16.87
N GLN A 56 37.23 0.21 17.21
CA GLN A 56 37.03 -0.75 18.31
C GLN A 56 36.12 -2.00 18.10
N SER A 57 36.81 -3.13 17.87
CA SER A 57 36.67 -4.53 18.34
C SER A 57 35.31 -5.21 18.69
N PRO A 58 35.24 -6.55 18.55
CA PRO A 58 34.02 -7.30 18.23
C PRO A 58 33.22 -7.75 19.46
N ILE A 59 31.90 -7.63 19.38
CA ILE A 59 30.95 -8.34 20.24
C ILE A 59 29.96 -9.09 19.33
N ALA A 60 29.70 -10.33 19.72
CA ALA A 60 29.15 -11.44 18.96
C ALA A 60 27.81 -11.19 18.24
N PRO A 61 27.52 -11.94 17.15
CA PRO A 61 26.23 -11.90 16.48
C PRO A 61 25.19 -12.68 17.30
N GLY A 62 24.28 -11.95 17.94
CA GLY A 62 23.05 -12.52 18.49
C GLY A 62 22.14 -12.98 17.36
N LEU A 63 22.15 -14.28 17.10
CA LEU A 63 21.14 -15.01 16.34
C LEU A 63 19.80 -14.89 17.07
N ASN A 64 18.94 -13.98 16.64
CA ASN A 64 17.50 -14.05 16.97
C ASN A 64 16.85 -15.10 16.06
N GLU A 65 17.16 -16.38 16.30
CA GLU A 65 16.24 -17.46 15.96
C GLU A 65 15.20 -17.57 17.07
N PRO A 66 13.89 -17.62 16.76
CA PRO A 66 12.89 -17.90 17.78
C PRO A 66 13.03 -19.37 18.23
N GLU A 67 13.44 -19.57 19.48
CA GLU A 67 13.36 -20.88 20.15
C GLU A 67 11.92 -21.40 20.11
N MET A 68 11.69 -22.45 19.33
CA MET A 68 10.52 -23.30 19.51
C MET A 68 10.70 -24.09 20.81
N LEU A 69 9.97 -23.73 21.87
CA LEU A 69 9.80 -24.59 23.03
C LEU A 69 9.01 -25.84 22.61
N VAL A 70 9.72 -26.91 22.26
CA VAL A 70 9.17 -28.26 22.21
C VAL A 70 9.36 -28.86 23.60
N GLU A 71 8.27 -28.94 24.36
CA GLU A 71 8.24 -29.71 25.61
C GLU A 71 8.28 -31.20 25.28
N ILE A 72 9.49 -31.78 25.38
CA ILE A 72 9.73 -33.21 25.27
C ILE A 72 9.41 -33.81 26.64
N ILE A 73 8.26 -34.46 26.78
CA ILE A 73 7.94 -35.27 27.97
C ILE A 73 8.83 -36.53 27.91
N PRO A 74 9.81 -36.70 28.82
CA PRO A 74 10.61 -37.91 28.83
C PRO A 74 9.76 -39.09 29.34
N GLY A 75 9.75 -40.15 28.54
CA GLY A 75 9.26 -41.50 28.83
C GLY A 75 8.56 -41.74 30.17
N GLY A 76 7.24 -41.86 30.11
CA GLY A 76 6.42 -42.41 31.18
C GLY A 76 5.29 -43.24 30.59
N VAL A 77 5.57 -44.50 30.25
CA VAL A 77 4.53 -45.50 29.98
C VAL A 77 3.83 -45.85 31.29
N THR A 78 2.83 -45.05 31.65
CA THR A 78 1.80 -45.48 32.60
C THR A 78 0.81 -46.35 31.84
N PRO A 79 0.58 -47.61 32.23
CA PRO A 79 -0.45 -48.42 31.59
C PRO A 79 -1.81 -47.79 31.88
N LEU A 80 -2.59 -47.55 30.82
CA LEU A 80 -3.97 -47.08 30.89
C LEU A 80 -4.77 -47.98 31.86
N PRO A 81 -5.56 -47.43 32.81
CA PRO A 81 -6.52 -48.22 33.56
C PRO A 81 -7.53 -48.85 32.59
N ALA A 82 -7.90 -50.11 32.86
CA ALA A 82 -8.90 -50.84 32.10
C ALA A 82 -10.20 -50.00 31.91
N PRO A 83 -10.90 -50.16 30.78
CA PRO A 83 -12.06 -49.33 30.47
C PRO A 83 -13.15 -49.58 31.50
N LEU A 84 -13.39 -48.60 32.36
CA LEU A 84 -14.63 -48.49 33.12
C LEU A 84 -15.77 -48.33 32.11
N ASP A 85 -16.80 -49.16 32.25
CA ASP A 85 -18.06 -49.04 31.50
C ASP A 85 -18.56 -47.59 31.58
N ALA A 86 -18.36 -46.86 30.48
CA ALA A 86 -18.84 -45.50 30.36
C ALA A 86 -20.38 -45.57 30.27
N PRO A 87 -21.13 -44.81 31.09
CA PRO A 87 -22.55 -44.66 30.86
C PRO A 87 -22.78 -44.13 29.44
N PRO A 88 -23.88 -44.51 28.76
CA PRO A 88 -24.09 -44.15 27.36
C PRO A 88 -23.94 -42.64 27.21
N SER A 89 -22.88 -42.20 26.51
CA SER A 89 -22.66 -40.80 26.26
C SER A 89 -23.78 -40.34 25.35
N VAL A 90 -24.75 -39.63 25.92
CA VAL A 90 -25.66 -38.79 25.15
C VAL A 90 -24.80 -37.65 24.64
N VAL A 91 -24.20 -37.84 23.47
CA VAL A 91 -23.53 -36.75 22.75
C VAL A 91 -24.65 -35.78 22.37
N PRO A 92 -24.68 -34.54 22.92
CA PRO A 92 -25.65 -33.56 22.46
C PRO A 92 -25.46 -33.36 20.95
N PRO A 93 -26.54 -33.29 20.16
CA PRO A 93 -26.42 -33.09 18.73
C PRO A 93 -25.59 -31.83 18.50
N LEU A 94 -24.57 -31.95 17.66
CA LEU A 94 -23.75 -30.83 17.25
C LEU A 94 -24.67 -29.85 16.52
N ASP A 95 -24.95 -28.70 17.14
CA ASP A 95 -25.73 -27.64 16.53
C ASP A 95 -25.07 -27.24 15.21
N THR A 96 -25.62 -27.71 14.10
CA THR A 96 -25.18 -27.27 12.78
C THR A 96 -25.41 -25.76 12.71
N PRO A 97 -24.38 -24.95 12.40
CA PRO A 97 -24.55 -23.51 12.34
C PRO A 97 -25.67 -23.22 11.33
N ALA A 98 -26.69 -22.48 11.78
CA ALA A 98 -27.84 -22.14 10.96
C ALA A 98 -27.35 -21.61 9.62
N ALA A 99 -27.75 -22.28 8.53
CA ALA A 99 -27.37 -21.88 7.19
C ALA A 99 -27.74 -20.40 7.00
N VAL A 100 -26.73 -19.54 6.81
CA VAL A 100 -26.93 -18.10 6.64
C VAL A 100 -27.80 -17.89 5.42
N LYS A 101 -29.07 -17.53 5.66
CA LYS A 101 -30.06 -17.34 4.60
C LYS A 101 -29.70 -16.06 3.85
N ARG A 102 -28.95 -16.18 2.75
CA ARG A 102 -28.54 -15.06 1.91
C ARG A 102 -29.78 -14.32 1.39
N SER A 103 -30.10 -13.17 2.00
CA SER A 103 -31.27 -12.36 1.66
C SER A 103 -31.05 -11.67 0.31
N ARG A 104 -31.85 -12.04 -0.70
CA ARG A 104 -31.81 -11.39 -2.03
C ARG A 104 -32.05 -9.89 -1.95
N LYS A 105 -32.99 -9.46 -1.09
CA LYS A 105 -33.28 -8.05 -0.85
C LYS A 105 -32.05 -7.32 -0.31
N GLY A 106 -31.29 -7.97 0.58
CA GLY A 106 -30.03 -7.42 1.09
C GLY A 106 -28.98 -7.22 0.00
N LEU A 107 -28.85 -8.16 -0.94
CA LEU A 107 -27.92 -8.01 -2.08
C LEU A 107 -28.31 -6.87 -3.01
N ILE A 108 -29.61 -6.76 -3.33
CA ILE A 108 -30.12 -5.70 -4.20
C ILE A 108 -29.91 -4.33 -3.55
N LEU A 109 -30.24 -4.21 -2.25
CA LEU A 109 -30.06 -2.96 -1.51
C LEU A 109 -28.58 -2.57 -1.39
N LEU A 110 -27.72 -3.53 -1.04
CA LEU A 110 -26.27 -3.28 -0.91
C LEU A 110 -25.64 -2.93 -2.26
N GLY A 111 -25.98 -3.67 -3.32
CA GLY A 111 -25.49 -3.40 -4.67
C GLY A 111 -26.02 -2.07 -5.21
N GLY A 112 -27.30 -1.76 -4.99
CA GLY A 112 -27.89 -0.48 -5.40
C GLY A 112 -27.30 0.71 -4.66
N LEU A 113 -27.11 0.61 -3.34
CA LEU A 113 -26.49 1.65 -2.53
C LEU A 113 -25.01 1.84 -2.92
N GLY A 114 -24.26 0.74 -3.06
CA GLY A 114 -22.85 0.79 -3.48
C GLY A 114 -22.69 1.41 -4.87
N LEU A 115 -23.57 1.07 -5.81
CA LEU A 115 -23.56 1.63 -7.15
C LEU A 115 -23.87 3.13 -7.12
N ALA A 116 -24.89 3.54 -6.35
CA ALA A 116 -25.25 4.95 -6.20
C ALA A 116 -24.09 5.77 -5.60
N ILE A 117 -23.46 5.27 -4.53
CA ILE A 117 -22.31 5.93 -3.90
C ILE A 117 -21.13 6.03 -4.86
N ALA A 118 -20.81 4.95 -5.58
CA ALA A 118 -19.69 4.93 -6.51
C ALA A 118 -19.90 5.90 -7.68
N LEU A 119 -21.11 5.95 -8.26
CA LEU A 119 -21.44 6.90 -9.31
C LEU A 119 -21.45 8.34 -8.78
N TYR A 120 -22.02 8.56 -7.60
CA TYR A 120 -22.01 9.88 -6.97
C TYR A 120 -20.59 10.38 -6.73
N ASN A 121 -19.70 9.53 -6.23
CA ASN A 121 -18.29 9.87 -6.04
C ASN A 121 -17.61 10.28 -7.36
N VAL A 122 -17.84 9.54 -8.45
CA VAL A 122 -17.21 9.83 -9.74
C VAL A 122 -17.74 11.14 -10.34
N PHE A 123 -19.06 11.37 -10.33
CA PHE A 123 -19.65 12.50 -11.04
C PHE A 123 -19.79 13.78 -10.22
N MET A 124 -20.11 13.67 -8.94
CA MET A 124 -20.33 14.81 -8.05
C MET A 124 -19.16 15.04 -7.09
N GLY A 125 -18.42 13.98 -6.76
CA GLY A 125 -17.35 14.03 -5.77
C GLY A 125 -17.87 13.86 -4.35
N LEU A 126 -17.10 13.17 -3.50
CA LEU A 126 -17.40 13.04 -2.07
C LEU A 126 -16.74 14.13 -1.21
N GLY A 127 -15.90 14.97 -1.80
CA GLY A 127 -15.16 16.03 -1.10
C GLY A 127 -16.03 17.12 -0.46
N GLU A 128 -17.31 17.21 -0.81
CA GLU A 128 -18.27 18.12 -0.14
C GLU A 128 -18.74 17.56 1.22
N PHE A 129 -18.78 16.24 1.38
CA PHE A 129 -19.32 15.59 2.59
C PHE A 129 -18.23 15.13 3.56
N ILE A 130 -17.03 14.88 3.04
CA ILE A 130 -15.90 14.37 3.80
C ILE A 130 -14.88 15.50 3.91
N PRO A 131 -14.32 15.76 5.11
CA PRO A 131 -13.26 16.75 5.24
C PRO A 131 -12.10 16.41 4.30
N THR A 132 -11.80 17.35 3.41
CA THR A 132 -10.75 17.22 2.40
C THR A 132 -9.41 17.70 2.92
N CYS A 133 -8.38 17.61 2.08
CA CYS A 133 -7.07 18.20 2.35
C CYS A 133 -7.15 19.71 2.57
N ASP A 134 -6.18 20.25 3.30
CA ASP A 134 -6.08 21.69 3.53
C ASP A 134 -5.67 22.41 2.22
N PRO A 135 -6.24 23.59 1.90
CA PRO A 135 -5.85 24.37 0.72
C PRO A 135 -4.35 24.71 0.65
N SER A 136 -3.65 24.71 1.78
CA SER A 136 -2.19 24.89 1.84
C SER A 136 -1.39 23.73 1.26
N VAL A 137 -1.97 22.53 1.14
CA VAL A 137 -1.30 21.33 0.62
C VAL A 137 -1.39 21.26 -0.90
N HIS A 138 -2.55 21.62 -1.48
CA HIS A 138 -2.73 21.65 -2.94
C HIS A 138 -3.89 22.57 -3.36
N VAL A 139 -3.76 23.22 -4.51
CA VAL A 139 -4.73 24.21 -5.03
C VAL A 139 -6.10 23.62 -5.37
N SER A 140 -6.19 22.30 -5.56
CA SER A 140 -7.43 21.60 -5.86
C SER A 140 -8.18 21.14 -4.60
N CYS A 141 -7.60 21.30 -3.41
CA CYS A 141 -8.22 20.91 -2.15
C CYS A 141 -9.45 21.78 -1.83
N GLY A 142 -10.55 21.16 -1.40
CA GLY A 142 -11.77 21.86 -0.99
C GLY A 142 -12.85 22.08 -2.06
N GLN A 143 -12.69 21.57 -3.29
CA GLN A 143 -13.71 21.72 -4.35
C GLN A 143 -14.09 20.38 -4.97
N ALA A 144 -15.35 19.92 -4.79
CA ALA A 144 -15.99 18.80 -5.51
C ALA A 144 -15.01 17.69 -5.96
N LEU A 145 -14.19 17.20 -5.03
CA LEU A 145 -13.15 16.23 -5.32
C LEU A 145 -13.72 14.81 -5.26
N LYS A 146 -13.35 13.99 -6.24
CA LYS A 146 -13.60 12.55 -6.22
C LYS A 146 -12.66 11.89 -5.22
N LEU A 147 -13.19 11.04 -4.36
CA LEU A 147 -12.37 10.22 -3.45
C LEU A 147 -11.75 9.04 -4.20
N ASN A 148 -10.44 8.87 -4.11
CA ASN A 148 -9.76 7.67 -4.59
C ASN A 148 -9.95 6.54 -3.57
N TRP A 149 -10.68 5.49 -3.95
CA TRP A 149 -10.97 4.36 -3.06
C TRP A 149 -9.73 3.66 -2.50
N TYR A 150 -8.60 3.69 -3.22
CA TYR A 150 -7.34 3.08 -2.78
C TYR A 150 -6.72 3.83 -1.60
N ASP A 151 -6.79 5.17 -1.61
CA ASP A 151 -6.22 6.05 -0.60
C ASP A 151 -7.30 6.68 0.31
N ALA A 152 -8.47 6.02 0.43
CA ALA A 152 -9.61 6.53 1.19
C ALA A 152 -9.30 6.77 2.69
N TYR A 153 -8.20 6.20 3.20
CA TYR A 153 -7.73 6.40 4.58
C TYR A 153 -6.90 7.67 4.78
N ARG A 154 -6.45 8.34 3.70
CA ARG A 154 -5.59 9.53 3.72
C ARG A 154 -6.31 10.78 3.25
N THR A 155 -7.55 11.00 3.72
CA THR A 155 -8.39 12.12 3.27
C THR A 155 -7.79 13.50 3.54
N SER A 156 -6.83 13.61 4.46
CA SER A 156 -6.09 14.85 4.72
C SER A 156 -5.02 15.18 3.66
N GLU A 157 -4.72 14.25 2.75
CA GLU A 157 -3.69 14.41 1.74
C GLU A 157 -4.28 14.53 0.34
N HIS A 158 -3.61 15.26 -0.56
CA HIS A 158 -4.09 15.48 -1.93
C HIS A 158 -4.23 14.18 -2.74
N VAL A 159 -3.47 13.12 -2.42
CA VAL A 159 -3.47 11.84 -3.16
C VAL A 159 -4.79 11.06 -3.01
N ALA A 160 -5.49 11.23 -1.89
CA ALA A 160 -6.80 10.63 -1.68
C ALA A 160 -7.89 11.25 -2.56
N TRP A 161 -7.57 12.34 -3.25
CA TRP A 161 -8.52 13.11 -4.03
C TRP A 161 -8.11 13.17 -5.49
N GLY A 162 -9.12 13.21 -6.36
CA GLY A 162 -8.94 13.34 -7.80
C GLY A 162 -10.02 14.21 -8.41
N GLU A 163 -9.83 14.53 -9.67
CA GLU A 163 -10.84 15.26 -10.45
C GLU A 163 -12.08 14.38 -10.66
N THR A 164 -13.26 15.00 -10.58
CA THR A 164 -14.53 14.36 -10.91
C THR A 164 -14.64 14.13 -12.42
N GLY A 165 -15.44 13.15 -12.82
CA GLY A 165 -15.61 12.74 -14.22
C GLY A 165 -14.50 11.83 -14.76
N VAL A 166 -13.33 11.78 -14.12
CA VAL A 166 -12.26 10.84 -14.49
C VAL A 166 -12.50 9.49 -13.83
N TRP A 167 -12.45 8.40 -14.60
CA TRP A 167 -12.63 7.05 -14.09
C TRP A 167 -11.28 6.42 -13.72
N GLY A 168 -11.14 6.01 -12.46
CA GLY A 168 -10.00 5.21 -12.00
C GLY A 168 -10.30 3.71 -12.00
N ILE A 169 -9.24 2.89 -11.95
CA ILE A 169 -9.38 1.43 -11.77
C ILE A 169 -10.21 1.11 -10.52
N PRO A 170 -9.99 1.73 -9.34
CA PRO A 170 -10.80 1.44 -8.17
C PRO A 170 -12.29 1.80 -8.35
N ASP A 171 -12.62 2.84 -9.12
CA ASP A 171 -14.00 3.23 -9.42
C ASP A 171 -14.70 2.18 -10.29
N MET A 172 -14.01 1.67 -11.30
CA MET A 172 -14.53 0.59 -12.16
C MET A 172 -14.77 -0.69 -11.37
N VAL A 173 -13.88 -1.03 -10.44
CA VAL A 173 -14.03 -2.19 -9.56
C VAL A 173 -15.23 -2.00 -8.62
N ALA A 174 -15.37 -0.83 -7.98
CA ALA A 174 -16.47 -0.55 -7.07
C ALA A 174 -17.84 -0.56 -7.76
N THR A 175 -17.94 0.10 -8.93
CA THR A 175 -19.18 0.12 -9.73
C THR A 175 -19.51 -1.26 -10.30
N GLY A 176 -18.52 -1.95 -10.87
CA GLY A 176 -18.68 -3.30 -11.43
C GLY A 176 -19.09 -4.33 -10.37
N ALA A 177 -18.43 -4.35 -9.22
CA ALA A 177 -18.79 -5.23 -8.11
C ALA A 177 -20.20 -4.94 -7.59
N SER A 178 -20.57 -3.66 -7.45
CA SER A 178 -21.91 -3.24 -7.00
C SER A 178 -23.00 -3.65 -8.00
N ALA A 179 -22.76 -3.45 -9.30
CA ALA A 179 -23.64 -3.92 -10.36
C ALA A 179 -23.80 -5.44 -10.35
N LEU A 180 -22.69 -6.19 -10.20
CA LEU A 180 -22.72 -7.65 -10.08
C LEU A 180 -23.52 -8.12 -8.87
N LEU A 181 -23.31 -7.51 -7.69
CA LEU A 181 -24.09 -7.82 -6.49
C LEU A 181 -25.58 -7.61 -6.72
N MET A 182 -25.95 -6.51 -7.37
CA MET A 182 -27.34 -6.20 -7.72
C MET A 182 -27.91 -7.22 -8.72
N LEU A 183 -27.16 -7.57 -9.77
CA LEU A 183 -27.54 -8.60 -10.75
C LEU A 183 -27.74 -9.98 -10.11
N PHE A 184 -26.82 -10.41 -9.23
CA PHE A 184 -26.99 -11.65 -8.47
C PHE A 184 -28.19 -11.60 -7.51
N GLY A 185 -28.52 -10.42 -6.99
CA GLY A 185 -29.73 -10.19 -6.20
C GLY A 185 -31.01 -10.36 -7.02
N PHE A 186 -31.04 -9.86 -8.26
CA PHE A 186 -32.18 -9.99 -9.17
C PHE A 186 -32.28 -11.35 -9.86
N ARG A 187 -31.16 -12.07 -10.02
CA ARG A 187 -31.15 -13.36 -10.70
C ARG A 187 -32.00 -14.36 -9.92
N LYS A 188 -33.17 -14.71 -10.47
CA LYS A 188 -33.99 -15.83 -9.97
C LYS A 188 -33.21 -17.14 -10.19
N ARG A 189 -33.11 -17.95 -9.14
CA ARG A 189 -33.03 -19.40 -9.29
C ARG A 189 -34.40 -19.91 -9.68
#